data_AF-A0A3E0GUF2-F1
#
_entry.id   AF-A0A3E0GUF2-F1
#
_cell.length_a   1.000
_cell.length_b   1.000
_cell.length_c   1.000
_cell.angle_alpha   90.00
_cell.angle_beta   90.00
_cell.angle_gamma   90.00
#
_symmetry.space_group_name_H-M   'P 1'
#
loop_
_entity.id
_entity.type
_entity.pdbx_description
1 polymer ?
#
loop_
_entity_poly.entity_id
_entity_poly.type
_entity_poly.pdbx_seq_one_letter_code
_entity_poly.pdbx_strand_id
1 'polypeptide(L)' 'MSPTLTCPLPLPLLAQMQLLASTRPGPDATGREVADWYDRKAALLARLADSADPEAASYAEQSVRAHQHALDLRLTEVSR' A
#
# COMPACT_ATOMS: atom_id res chain seq x y z
N MET A 1 -30.57 -8.00 20.19
CA MET A 1 -29.15 -7.60 20.32
C MET A 1 -28.52 -7.79 18.96
N SER A 2 -28.32 -6.71 18.20
CA SER A 2 -27.73 -6.78 16.86
C SER A 2 -26.26 -6.38 16.94
N PRO A 3 -25.31 -7.20 16.48
CA PRO A 3 -23.94 -6.75 16.35
C PRO A 3 -23.88 -5.78 15.17
N THR A 4 -23.70 -4.49 15.47
CA THR A 4 -23.31 -3.51 14.47
C THR A 4 -21.97 -3.97 13.90
N LEU A 5 -21.98 -4.45 12.66
CA LEU A 5 -20.79 -4.66 11.86
C LEU A 5 -20.13 -3.30 11.68
N THR A 6 -19.26 -2.94 12.62
CA THR A 6 -18.35 -1.80 12.47
C THR A 6 -17.39 -2.18 11.36
N CYS A 7 -17.75 -1.86 10.11
CA CYS A 7 -16.76 -1.61 9.08
C CYS A 7 -15.78 -0.61 9.68
N PRO A 8 -14.51 -0.96 9.91
CA PRO A 8 -13.56 0.02 10.41
C PRO A 8 -13.50 1.14 9.36
N LEU A 9 -13.90 2.35 9.77
CA LEU A 9 -13.75 3.54 8.94
C LEU A 9 -12.29 3.59 8.46
N PRO A 10 -12.04 3.89 7.18
CA PRO A 10 -10.67 3.96 6.67
C PRO A 10 -9.89 4.97 7.51
N LEU A 11 -8.73 4.53 8.01
CA LEU A 11 -7.86 5.35 8.86
C LEU A 11 -7.59 6.72 8.23
N PRO A 12 -7.40 7.79 9.03
CA PRO A 12 -6.95 9.06 8.48
C PRO A 12 -5.61 8.89 7.74
N LEU A 13 -5.37 9.72 6.71
CA LEU A 13 -4.22 9.61 5.80
C LEU A 13 -2.87 9.53 6.56
N LEU A 14 -2.69 10.39 7.57
CA LEU A 14 -1.48 10.38 8.40
C LEU A 14 -1.29 9.04 9.13
N ALA A 15 -2.36 8.46 9.67
CA ALA A 15 -2.30 7.16 10.32
C ALA A 15 -2.00 6.03 9.33
N GLN A 16 -2.51 6.12 8.09
CA GLN A 16 -2.16 5.18 7.03
C GLN A 16 -0.68 5.28 6.64
N MET A 17 -0.13 6.50 6.53
CA MET A 17 1.30 6.73 6.29
C MET A 17 2.16 6.17 7.43
N GLN A 18 1.78 6.42 8.68
CA GLN A 18 2.47 5.90 9.86
C GLN A 18 2.43 4.37 9.92
N LEU A 19 1.26 3.78 9.65
CA LEU A 19 1.09 2.33 9.62
C LEU A 19 1.95 1.70 8.51
N LEU A 20 1.96 2.30 7.32
CA LEU A 20 2.78 1.81 6.22
C LEU A 20 4.28 1.86 6.57
N ALA A 21 4.72 2.93 7.23
CA ALA A 21 6.11 3.06 7.68
C ALA A 21 6.48 2.05 8.77
N SER A 22 5.59 1.80 9.73
CA SER A 22 5.83 0.89 10.86
C SER A 22 5.70 -0.59 10.49
N THR A 23 4.95 -0.91 9.43
CA THR A 23 4.74 -2.29 8.94
C THR A 23 5.65 -2.64 7.75
N ARG A 24 6.74 -1.90 7.56
CA ARG A 24 7.73 -2.24 6.53
C ARG A 24 8.27 -3.66 6.76
N PRO A 25 8.20 -4.55 5.76
CA PRO A 25 8.73 -5.89 5.86
C PRO A 25 10.23 -5.87 6.20
N GLY A 26 10.63 -6.76 7.10
CA GLY A 26 12.04 -6.98 7.44
C GLY A 26 12.76 -7.89 6.43
N PRO A 27 14.05 -8.19 6.65
CA PRO A 27 14.85 -9.01 5.74
C PRO A 27 14.34 -10.46 5.62
N ASP A 28 13.63 -10.96 6.64
CA ASP A 28 13.10 -12.33 6.66
C ASP A 28 11.68 -12.44 6.07
N ALA A 29 11.12 -11.35 5.55
CA ALA A 29 9.78 -11.34 4.97
C ALA A 29 9.74 -12.12 3.66
N THR A 30 8.63 -12.83 3.44
CA THR A 30 8.34 -13.50 2.16
C THR A 30 8.12 -12.49 1.05
N GLY A 31 8.32 -12.91 -0.21
CA GLY A 31 8.02 -12.06 -1.37
C GLY A 31 6.57 -11.58 -1.37
N ARG A 32 5.65 -12.41 -0.89
CA ARG A 32 4.22 -12.13 -0.73
C ARG A 32 3.97 -11.01 0.27
N GLU A 33 4.60 -11.07 1.44
CA GLU A 33 4.48 -10.02 2.46
C GLU A 33 5.06 -8.69 1.96
N VAL A 34 6.16 -8.75 1.21
CA VAL A 34 6.74 -7.58 0.56
C VAL A 34 5.80 -7.03 -0.51
N ALA A 35 5.23 -7.88 -1.37
CA ALA A 35 4.26 -7.49 -2.39
C ALA A 35 3.01 -6.83 -1.79
N ASP A 36 2.45 -7.42 -0.73
CA ASP A 36 1.27 -6.89 -0.03
C ASP A 36 1.58 -5.55 0.67
N TRP A 37 2.82 -5.31 1.09
CA TRP A 37 3.24 -4.00 1.56
C TRP A 37 3.32 -2.97 0.42
N TYR A 38 3.88 -3.35 -0.73
CA TYR A 38 3.97 -2.46 -1.90
C TYR A 38 2.61 -2.11 -2.50
N ASP A 39 1.64 -3.02 -2.48
CA ASP A 39 0.26 -2.72 -2.88
C ASP A 39 -0.40 -1.71 -1.95
N ARG A 40 -0.22 -1.85 -0.63
CA ARG A 40 -0.70 -0.86 0.34
C ARG A 40 -0.06 0.50 0.12
N LYS A 41 1.24 0.53 -0.19
CA LYS A 41 1.96 1.76 -0.57
C LYS A 41 1.38 2.38 -1.84
N ALA A 42 1.14 1.59 -2.88
CA ALA A 42 0.57 2.05 -4.14
C ALA A 42 -0.81 2.69 -3.95
N ALA A 43 -1.69 2.03 -3.18
CA ALA A 43 -3.02 2.55 -2.87
C ALA A 43 -2.98 3.87 -2.11
N LEU A 44 -2.05 4.01 -1.14
CA LEU A 44 -1.88 5.25 -0.39
C LEU A 44 -1.42 6.40 -1.28
N LEU A 45 -0.45 6.14 -2.15
CA LEU A 45 0.07 7.12 -3.11
C LEU A 45 -0.98 7.53 -4.16
N ALA A 46 -1.81 6.59 -4.62
CA ALA A 46 -2.92 6.92 -5.51
C ALA A 46 -3.91 7.91 -4.86
N ARG A 47 -4.24 7.67 -3.58
CA ARG A 47 -5.12 8.59 -2.82
C ARG A 47 -4.49 9.97 -2.60
N LEU A 48 -3.17 10.04 -2.46
CA LEU A 48 -2.43 11.31 -2.40
C LEU A 48 -2.42 12.01 -3.76
N ALA A 49 -2.33 11.27 -4.85
CA ALA A 49 -2.42 11.82 -6.20
C ALA A 49 -3.80 12.40 -6.52
N ASP A 50 -4.87 11.82 -5.95
CA ASP A 50 -6.24 12.34 -6.09
C ASP A 50 -6.48 13.60 -5.23
N SER A 51 -5.58 13.92 -4.31
CA SER A 51 -5.63 15.18 -3.57
C SER A 51 -5.11 16.33 -4.44
N ALA A 52 -5.62 17.54 -4.25
CA ALA A 52 -5.20 18.73 -5.00
C ALA A 52 -3.78 19.24 -4.62
N ASP A 53 -2.89 18.31 -4.31
CA ASP A 53 -1.51 18.57 -3.90
C ASP A 53 -0.62 18.85 -5.11
N PRO A 54 0.33 19.80 -5.03
CA PRO A 54 1.28 20.08 -6.11
C PRO A 54 2.10 18.86 -6.55
N GLU A 55 2.29 17.88 -5.66
CA GLU A 55 3.04 16.66 -5.93
C GLU A 55 2.17 15.52 -6.48
N ALA A 56 0.90 15.76 -6.80
CA ALA A 56 -0.04 14.73 -7.26
C ALA A 56 0.52 13.86 -8.40
N ALA A 57 1.19 14.47 -9.40
CA ALA A 57 1.82 13.73 -10.50
C ALA A 57 2.95 12.82 -10.02
N SER A 58 3.78 13.27 -9.08
CA SER A 58 4.83 12.47 -8.46
C SER A 58 4.25 11.29 -7.67
N TYR A 59 3.17 11.52 -6.92
CA TYR A 59 2.48 10.45 -6.20
C TYR A 59 1.86 9.42 -7.15
N ALA A 60 1.28 9.85 -8.28
CA ALA A 60 0.76 8.94 -9.30
C ALA A 60 1.86 8.05 -9.89
N GLU A 61 3.01 8.63 -10.26
CA GLU A 61 4.15 7.85 -10.76
C GLU A 61 4.67 6.85 -9.73
N GLN A 62 4.82 7.29 -8.48
CA GLN A 62 5.29 6.42 -7.40
C GLN A 62 4.28 5.30 -7.08
N SER A 63 2.98 5.57 -7.21
CA SER A 63 1.93 4.56 -7.06
C SER A 63 2.08 3.44 -8.10
N VAL A 64 2.24 3.81 -9.38
CA VAL A 64 2.44 2.84 -10.47
C VAL A 64 3.69 2.00 -10.24
N ARG A 65 4.82 2.63 -9.89
CA ARG A 65 6.07 1.91 -9.61
C ARG A 65 5.95 0.94 -8.44
N ALA A 66 5.26 1.35 -7.37
CA ALA A 66 5.01 0.49 -6.22
C ALA A 66 4.16 -0.74 -6.60
N HIS A 67 3.10 -0.54 -7.38
CA HIS A 67 2.25 -1.65 -7.83
C HIS A 67 3.00 -2.60 -8.77
N GLN A 68 3.80 -2.08 -9.70
CA GLN A 68 4.66 -2.91 -10.57
C GLN A 68 5.61 -3.79 -9.76
N HIS A 69 6.20 -3.27 -8.68
CA HIS A 69 7.07 -4.05 -7.81
C HIS A 69 6.30 -5.16 -7.07
N ALA A 70 5.08 -4.89 -6.61
CA ALA A 70 4.23 -5.92 -6.02
C ALA A 70 3.89 -7.04 -7.02
N LEU A 71 3.63 -6.69 -8.28
CA LEU A 71 3.37 -7.67 -9.35
C LEU A 71 4.60 -8.51 -9.65
N ASP A 72 5.77 -7.89 -9.78
CA ASP A 72 7.04 -8.59 -10.06
C ASP A 72 7.38 -9.63 -8.99
N LEU A 73 7.21 -9.26 -7.71
CA LEU A 73 7.41 -10.17 -6.59
C LEU A 73 6.44 -11.36 -6.63
N ARG A 74 5.15 -11.10 -6.91
CA ARG A 74 4.14 -12.18 -7.03
C ARG A 74 4.43 -13.11 -8.20
N LEU A 75 4.86 -12.58 -9.34
CA LEU A 75 5.21 -13.39 -10.51
C LEU A 75 6.48 -14.23 -10.26
N THR A 76 7.45 -13.67 -9.53
CA THR A 76 8.67 -14.37 -9.12
C THR A 76 8.37 -15.52 -8.17
N GLU A 77 7.44 -15.35 -7.22
CA GLU A 77 7.01 -16.43 -6.32
C GLU A 77 6.25 -17.54 -7.02
N VAL A 78 5.41 -17.23 -8.02
CA VAL A 78 4.68 -18.25 -8.80
C VAL A 78 5.61 -19.06 -9.70
N SER A 79 6.79 -18.53 -10.03
CA SER A 79 7.78 -19.18 -10.91
C SER A 79 8.79 -20.07 -10.17
N ARG A 80 8.70 -20.20 -8.84
CA ARG A 80 9.54 -21.09 -8.01
C ARG A 80 8.79 -22.35 -7.61
#